data_AF-A0A542GE57-F1
#
_entry.id   AF-A0A542GE57-F1
#
_cell.length_a   1.000
_cell.length_b   1.000
_cell.length_c   1.000
_cell.angle_alpha   90.00
_cell.angle_beta   90.00
_cell.angle_gamma   90.00
#
_symmetry.space_group_name_H-M   'P 1'
#
loop_
_entity.id
_entity.type
_entity.pdbx_description
1 polymer ?
#
loop_
_entity_poly.entity_id
_entity_poly.type
_entity_poly.pdbx_seq_one_letter_code
_entity_poly.pdbx_strand_id
1 'polypeptide(L)'
;MLYRAPHKTAVDQDTGELFTDLLVIVVPDDAATSALVEDPSLPFFTVPHFNGYSAVLVQESRLGEISRDELEEILIDAWAARAPKKLVAEFFAAH
;
A
#
# COMPACT_ATOMS: atom_id res chain seq x y z
N MET A 1 6.01 2.63 -4.73
CA MET A 1 5.98 1.25 -4.21
C MET A 1 7.41 0.74 -4.04
N LEU A 2 7.67 -0.01 -2.98
CA LEU A 2 8.97 -0.65 -2.73
C LEU A 2 8.75 -2.12 -2.40
N TYR A 3 9.51 -3.02 -3.03
CA TYR A 3 9.59 -4.40 -2.56
C TYR A 3 10.31 -4.44 -1.21
N ARG A 4 9.77 -5.20 -0.27
CA ARG A 4 10.32 -5.35 1.08
C ARG A 4 10.79 -6.79 1.28
N ALA A 5 12.11 -6.94 1.39
CA ALA A 5 12.71 -8.21 1.75
C ALA A 5 12.19 -8.74 3.11
N PRO A 6 12.13 -10.07 3.32
CA PRO A 6 11.72 -10.67 4.59
C PRO A 6 12.45 -10.04 5.78
N HIS A 7 11.70 -9.67 6.82
CA HIS A 7 12.27 -8.97 7.97
C HIS A 7 11.53 -9.29 9.28
N LYS A 8 12.24 -9.38 10.40
CA LYS A 8 11.70 -9.70 11.75
C LYS A 8 10.58 -8.80 12.26
N THR A 9 10.34 -7.65 11.62
CA THR A 9 9.23 -6.74 11.93
C THR A 9 8.01 -6.94 11.04
N ALA A 10 8.03 -7.97 10.20
CA ALA A 10 6.96 -8.40 9.31
C ALA A 10 6.82 -9.92 9.44
N VAL A 11 6.26 -10.33 10.57
CA VAL A 11 5.95 -11.72 10.90
C VAL A 11 4.45 -11.89 10.73
N ASP A 12 4.04 -12.92 10.02
CA ASP A 12 2.65 -13.36 9.95
C ASP A 12 2.24 -13.88 11.34
N GLN A 13 1.19 -13.30 11.90
CA GLN A 13 0.74 -13.63 13.26
C GLN A 13 0.09 -15.01 13.34
N ASP A 14 -0.45 -15.52 12.23
CA ASP A 14 -1.14 -16.80 12.18
C ASP A 14 -0.16 -17.96 12.05
N THR A 15 0.90 -17.77 11.25
CA THR A 15 1.90 -18.82 10.96
C THR A 15 3.18 -18.68 11.78
N GLY A 16 3.50 -17.48 12.26
CA GLY A 16 4.77 -17.16 12.92
C GLY A 16 5.96 -17.04 11.95
N GLU A 17 5.72 -17.17 10.65
CA GLU A 17 6.75 -17.07 9.61
C GLU A 17 6.96 -15.62 9.16
N LEU A 18 8.09 -15.35 8.51
CA LEU A 18 8.32 -14.05 7.90
C LEU A 18 7.54 -13.95 6.60
N PHE A 19 6.86 -12.82 6.37
CA PHE A 19 6.36 -12.54 5.04
C PHE A 19 7.51 -12.46 4.04
N THR A 20 7.31 -13.05 2.85
CA THR A 20 8.38 -13.19 1.84
C THR A 20 8.18 -12.33 0.60
N ASP A 21 6.99 -11.77 0.40
CA ASP A 21 6.55 -11.12 -0.82
C ASP A 21 5.86 -9.78 -0.55
N LEU A 22 6.30 -9.01 0.45
CA LEU A 22 5.66 -7.75 0.78
C LEU A 22 6.02 -6.61 -0.18
N LEU A 23 4.99 -5.87 -0.56
CA LEU A 23 5.11 -4.55 -1.16
C LEU A 23 4.72 -3.49 -0.12
N VAL A 24 5.45 -2.38 -0.14
CA VAL A 24 5.13 -1.18 0.63
C VAL A 24 4.54 -0.12 -0.30
N ILE A 25 3.34 0.33 0.02
CA ILE A 25 2.66 1.43 -0.67
C ILE A 25 2.58 2.62 0.29
N VAL A 26 3.26 3.71 -0.05
CA VAL A 26 3.20 4.97 0.70
C VAL A 26 1.95 5.71 0.26
N VAL A 27 1.15 6.12 1.22
CA VAL A 27 -0.15 6.79 0.99
C VAL A 27 -0.08 8.26 1.45
N PRO A 28 -1.03 9.11 1.06
CA PRO A 28 -0.95 10.55 1.35
C PRO A 28 -0.87 10.88 2.84
N ASP A 29 -1.64 10.18 3.67
CA ASP A 29 -1.78 10.43 5.10
C ASP A 29 -2.29 9.21 5.87
N ASP A 30 -2.42 9.37 7.19
CA ASP A 30 -2.88 8.32 8.09
C ASP A 30 -4.36 7.98 7.88
N ALA A 31 -5.17 8.92 7.37
CA ALA A 31 -6.58 8.67 7.07
C ALA A 31 -6.72 7.72 5.88
N ALA A 32 -5.90 7.91 4.83
CA ALA A 32 -5.80 6.98 3.71
C ALA A 32 -5.29 5.61 4.15
N THR A 33 -4.34 5.57 5.10
CA THR A 33 -3.87 4.30 5.69
C THR A 33 -5.03 3.57 6.38
N SER A 34 -5.78 4.26 7.24
CA SER A 34 -6.98 3.70 7.91
C SER A 34 -8.01 3.21 6.90
N ALA A 35 -8.35 4.01 5.89
CA ALA A 35 -9.36 3.65 4.90
C ALA A 35 -9.03 2.33 4.17
N LEU A 36 -7.77 2.13 3.78
CA LEU A 36 -7.33 0.92 3.09
C LEU A 36 -7.25 -0.30 4.01
N VAL A 37 -6.88 -0.13 5.28
CA VAL A 37 -6.71 -1.22 6.25
C VAL A 37 -8.03 -1.63 6.90
N GLU A 38 -8.96 -0.69 7.06
CA GLU A 38 -10.27 -0.93 7.68
C GLU A 38 -11.27 -1.55 6.68
N ASP A 39 -11.02 -1.46 5.37
CA ASP A 39 -11.83 -2.11 4.36
C ASP A 39 -11.50 -3.62 4.27
N PRO A 40 -12.41 -4.52 4.69
CA PRO A 40 -12.16 -5.96 4.69
C PRO A 40 -12.13 -6.57 3.28
N SER A 41 -12.54 -5.83 2.24
CA SER A 41 -12.43 -6.28 0.84
C SER A 41 -11.02 -6.10 0.28
N LEU A 42 -10.17 -5.31 0.95
CA LEU A 42 -8.81 -5.04 0.53
C LEU A 42 -7.78 -5.85 1.34
N PRO A 43 -6.74 -6.41 0.71
CA PRO A 43 -5.71 -7.20 1.37
C PRO A 43 -4.61 -6.35 2.04
N PHE A 44 -4.87 -5.06 2.29
CA PHE A 44 -3.91 -4.14 2.90
C PHE A 44 -3.89 -4.30 4.41
N PHE A 45 -2.69 -4.18 4.99
CA PHE A 45 -2.51 -4.21 6.43
C PHE A 45 -1.35 -3.31 6.86
N THR A 46 -1.19 -3.15 8.17
CA THR A 46 -0.03 -2.46 8.77
C THR A 46 0.60 -3.32 9.86
N VAL A 47 1.78 -2.93 10.30
CA VAL A 47 2.50 -3.54 11.43
C VAL A 47 2.96 -2.45 12.38
N PRO A 48 3.19 -2.73 13.67
CA PRO A 48 3.62 -1.71 14.65
C PRO A 48 4.86 -0.91 14.24
N HIS A 49 5.72 -1.49 13.39
CA HIS A 49 6.89 -0.80 12.84
C HIS A 49 6.55 0.41 11.94
N PHE A 50 5.33 0.47 11.40
CA PHE A 50 4.84 1.53 10.52
C PHE A 50 4.01 2.58 11.27
N ASN A 51 3.91 2.49 12.60
CA ASN A 51 3.19 3.48 13.40
C ASN A 51 3.78 4.89 13.18
N GLY A 52 2.93 5.84 12.77
CA GLY A 52 3.33 7.22 12.43
C GLY A 52 3.99 7.36 11.05
N TYR A 53 3.91 6.34 10.21
CA TYR A 53 4.35 6.36 8.82
C TYR A 53 3.19 5.98 7.90
N SER A 54 2.71 6.92 7.09
CA SER A 54 1.55 6.75 6.21
C SER A 54 1.88 5.81 5.05
N ALA A 55 1.77 4.50 5.31
CA ALA A 55 1.99 3.45 4.34
C ALA A 55 1.27 2.16 4.74
N VAL A 56 0.90 1.38 3.74
CA VAL A 56 0.30 0.05 3.88
C VAL A 56 1.21 -1.03 3.30
N LEU A 57 1.01 -2.25 3.79
CA LEU A 57 1.64 -3.47 3.32
C LEU A 57 0.61 -4.31 2.56
N VAL A 58 1.06 -5.01 1.54
CA VAL A 58 0.29 -6.04 0.84
C VAL A 58 1.24 -7.16 0.43
N GLN A 59 0.78 -8.40 0.45
CA GLN A 59 1.50 -9.52 -0.16
C GLN A 59 1.29 -9.48 -1.67
N GLU A 60 2.37 -9.52 -2.44
CA GLU A 60 2.33 -9.51 -3.90
C GLU A 60 1.43 -10.63 -4.44
N SER A 61 1.49 -11.82 -3.82
CA SER A 61 0.63 -12.97 -4.13
C SER A 61 -0.88 -12.71 -3.96
N ARG A 62 -1.27 -11.73 -3.14
CA ARG A 62 -2.67 -11.38 -2.84
C ARG A 62 -3.20 -10.22 -3.66
N LEU A 63 -2.39 -9.59 -4.52
CA LEU A 63 -2.85 -8.49 -5.38
C LEU A 63 -4.01 -8.89 -6.31
N GLY A 64 -4.12 -10.17 -6.65
CA GLY A 64 -5.23 -10.70 -7.44
C GLY A 64 -6.59 -10.70 -6.75
N GLU A 65 -6.65 -10.40 -5.44
CA GLU A 65 -7.90 -10.23 -4.69
C GLU A 65 -8.57 -8.87 -4.97
N ILE A 66 -7.80 -7.88 -5.43
CA ILE A 66 -8.27 -6.53 -5.76
C ILE A 66 -8.58 -6.46 -7.26
N SER A 67 -9.63 -5.73 -7.64
CA SER A 67 -9.86 -5.45 -9.06
C SER A 67 -8.72 -4.61 -9.65
N ARG A 68 -8.46 -4.77 -10.94
CA ARG A 68 -7.41 -4.00 -11.63
C ARG A 68 -7.64 -2.49 -11.49
N ASP A 69 -8.88 -2.05 -11.66
CA ASP A 69 -9.23 -0.63 -11.70
C ASP A 69 -9.09 -0.01 -10.30
N GLU A 70 -9.51 -0.73 -9.26
CA GLU A 70 -9.33 -0.30 -7.87
C GLU A 70 -7.85 -0.26 -7.45
N LEU A 71 -7.06 -1.27 -7.84
CA LEU A 71 -5.61 -1.24 -7.61
C LEU A 71 -4.95 -0.07 -8.36
N GLU A 72 -5.40 0.22 -9.57
CA GLU A 72 -4.94 1.37 -10.36
C GLU A 72 -5.23 2.70 -9.66
N GLU A 73 -6.45 2.91 -9.16
CA GLU A 73 -6.83 4.09 -8.39
C GLU A 73 -5.94 4.28 -7.15
N ILE A 74 -5.75 3.23 -6.36
CA ILE A 74 -4.92 3.28 -5.15
C ILE A 74 -3.46 3.62 -5.48
N LEU A 75 -2.91 3.04 -6.55
CA LEU A 75 -1.54 3.31 -6.98
C LEU A 75 -1.38 4.73 -7.55
N ILE A 76 -2.39 5.24 -8.25
CA ILE A 76 -2.43 6.62 -8.74
C ILE A 76 -2.43 7.60 -7.56
N ASP A 77 -3.26 7.39 -6.55
CA ASP A 77 -3.33 8.26 -5.37
C ASP A 77 -2.01 8.24 -4.59
N ALA A 78 -1.45 7.05 -4.37
CA ALA A 78 -0.14 6.86 -3.74
C ALA A 78 0.98 7.58 -4.51
N TRP A 79 0.95 7.51 -5.84
CA TRP A 79 1.90 8.22 -6.70
C TRP A 79 1.69 9.73 -6.63
N ALA A 80 0.46 10.21 -6.74
CA ALA A 80 0.12 11.62 -6.75
C ALA A 80 0.52 12.33 -5.45
N ALA A 81 0.47 11.62 -4.31
CA ALA A 81 0.96 12.11 -3.02
C ALA A 81 2.46 12.41 -2.98
N ARG A 82 3.24 11.76 -3.86
CA ARG A 82 4.71 11.80 -3.85
C ARG A 82 5.30 12.49 -5.07
N ALA A 83 4.56 12.54 -6.18
CA ALA A 83 5.01 13.07 -7.44
C ALA A 83 5.06 14.61 -7.45
N PRO A 84 5.88 15.22 -8.33
CA PRO A 84 5.87 16.67 -8.51
C PRO A 84 4.50 17.18 -8.95
N LYS A 85 4.01 18.27 -8.33
CA LYS A 85 2.67 18.84 -8.59
C LYS A 85 2.35 19.06 -10.07
N LYS A 86 3.34 19.48 -10.86
CA LYS A 86 3.17 19.69 -12.31
C LYS A 86 2.84 18.38 -13.03
N LEU A 87 3.54 17.30 -12.69
CA LEU A 87 3.34 15.99 -13.31
C LEU A 87 1.98 15.41 -12.95
N VAL A 88 1.55 15.59 -11.69
CA VAL A 88 0.22 15.21 -11.22
C VAL A 88 -0.86 15.96 -12.00
N ALA A 89 -0.72 17.27 -12.15
CA ALA A 89 -1.67 18.09 -12.91
C ALA A 89 -1.73 17.68 -14.40
N GLU A 90 -0.59 17.38 -15.02
CA GLU A 90 -0.53 16.90 -16.40
C GLU A 90 -1.21 15.52 -16.57
N PHE A 91 -1.00 14.60 -15.61
CA PHE A 91 -1.61 13.28 -15.63
C PHE A 91 -3.15 13.36 -15.57
N PHE A 92 -3.69 14.11 -14.60
CA PHE A 92 -5.14 14.29 -14.41
C PHE A 92 -5.81 15.21 -15.43
N ALA A 93 -5.05 15.97 -16.22
CA ALA A 93 -5.61 16.73 -17.34
C ALA A 93 -5.76 15.86 -18.61
N ALA A 94 -5.07 14.73 -18.68
CA ALA A 94 -5.01 13.85 -19.84
C ALA A 94 -5.86 12.58 -19.71
N HIS A 95 -6.39 12.30 -18.51
CA HIS A 95 -7.24 11.16 -18.15
C HIS A 95 -8.55 11.68 -17.55
#